data_AF-A0A183K333-F1
#
_entry.id   AF-A0A183K333-F1
#
_cell.length_a   1.000
_cell.length_b   1.000
_cell.length_c   1.000
_cell.angle_alpha   90.00
_cell.angle_beta   90.00
_cell.angle_gamma   90.00
#
_symmetry.space_group_name_H-M   'P 1'
#
loop_
_entity.id
_entity.type
_entity.pdbx_description
1 polymer ?
#
loop_
_entity_poly.entity_id
_entity_poly.type
_entity_poly.pdbx_seq_one_letter_code
_entity_poly.pdbx_strand_id
1 'polypeptide(L)'
;MLQFSSTKEDGILKRIRAVLNHIAFNGKDITNVQMETGKPLAIPVGVDSFSNIGTPPHANIEIGRLTANSPLEMWKNIFCSKFPQKSGLALSLSNITHNLTDPSKDPQYSEPLIDSARKVKDEELETKRRQSERHMYNLLQQITSEGLIIV
;
A
#
# COMPACT_ATOMS: atom_id res chain seq x y z
N MET A 1 -12.95 -3.39 -2.43
CA MET A 1 -14.31 -3.92 -2.22
C MET A 1 -14.57 -3.99 -0.73
N LEU A 2 -15.74 -3.53 -0.29
CA LEU A 2 -16.24 -3.65 1.08
C LEU A 2 -17.44 -4.60 1.09
N GLN A 3 -17.47 -5.58 1.98
CA GLN A 3 -18.59 -6.52 2.13
C GLN A 3 -18.87 -6.74 3.62
N PHE A 4 -20.13 -6.64 4.01
CA PHE A 4 -20.58 -7.04 5.33
C PHE A 4 -20.69 -8.57 5.40
N SER A 5 -20.27 -9.15 6.52
CA SER A 5 -20.44 -10.58 6.79
C SER A 5 -20.96 -10.80 8.20
N SER A 6 -21.84 -11.79 8.36
CA SER A 6 -22.41 -12.17 9.66
C SER A 6 -22.59 -13.67 9.70
N THR A 7 -22.15 -14.32 10.79
CA THR A 7 -22.35 -15.76 10.99
C THR A 7 -23.78 -16.12 11.40
N LYS A 8 -24.60 -15.13 11.74
CA LYS A 8 -26.00 -15.32 12.15
C LYS A 8 -26.96 -15.33 10.96
N GLU A 9 -26.50 -14.91 9.78
CA GLU A 9 -27.33 -14.78 8.58
C GLU A 9 -26.72 -15.57 7.42
N ASP A 10 -27.29 -16.74 7.15
CA ASP A 10 -26.79 -17.67 6.13
C ASP A 10 -26.76 -17.07 4.72
N GLY A 11 -27.70 -16.18 4.39
CA GLY A 11 -27.75 -15.50 3.10
C GLY A 11 -26.51 -14.64 2.83
N ILE A 12 -26.02 -13.94 3.85
CA ILE A 12 -24.82 -13.11 3.76
C ILE A 12 -23.57 -13.99 3.69
N LEU A 13 -23.49 -15.05 4.48
CA LEU A 13 -22.38 -16.00 4.42
C LEU A 13 -22.24 -16.65 3.04
N LYS A 14 -23.35 -17.08 2.44
CA LYS A 14 -23.35 -17.64 1.08
C LYS A 14 -22.83 -16.62 0.07
N ARG A 15 -23.22 -15.36 0.21
CA ARG A 15 -22.77 -14.26 -0.65
C ARG A 15 -21.27 -14.02 -0.54
N ILE A 16 -20.71 -13.86 0.66
CA ILE A 16 -19.27 -13.62 0.81
C ILE A 16 -18.43 -14.81 0.30
N ARG A 17 -18.89 -16.06 0.51
CA ARG A 17 -18.22 -17.25 -0.03
C ARG A 17 -18.19 -17.26 -1.55
N ALA A 18 -19.29 -16.90 -2.20
CA ALA A 18 -19.35 -16.87 -3.65
C ALA A 18 -18.54 -15.70 -4.24
N VAL A 19 -18.49 -14.54 -3.56
CA VAL A 19 -17.57 -13.45 -3.92
C VAL A 19 -16.09 -13.88 -3.79
N LEU A 20 -15.73 -14.53 -2.69
CA LEU A 20 -14.37 -15.05 -2.50
C LEU A 20 -14.01 -16.12 -3.54
N ASN A 21 -14.98 -16.99 -3.91
CA ASN A 21 -14.79 -17.97 -4.96
C ASN A 21 -14.54 -17.30 -6.33
N HIS A 22 -15.28 -16.24 -6.66
CA HIS A 22 -15.03 -15.45 -7.86
C HIS A 22 -13.60 -14.88 -7.87
N ILE A 23 -13.14 -14.30 -6.75
CA ILE A 23 -11.79 -13.71 -6.66
C ILE A 23 -10.70 -14.78 -6.73
N ALA A 24 -10.87 -15.91 -6.05
CA ALA A 24 -9.84 -16.95 -5.95
C ALA A 24 -9.76 -17.87 -7.18
N PHE A 25 -10.90 -18.13 -7.83
CA PHE A 25 -11.01 -19.17 -8.86
C PHE A 25 -11.70 -18.70 -10.15
N ASN A 26 -11.93 -17.39 -10.30
CA ASN A 26 -12.68 -16.84 -11.43
C ASN A 26 -14.07 -17.49 -11.60
N GLY A 27 -14.70 -17.87 -10.48
CA GLY A 27 -16.09 -18.34 -10.46
C GLY A 27 -17.09 -17.28 -10.94
N LYS A 28 -18.39 -17.58 -10.89
CA LYS A 28 -19.42 -16.62 -11.32
C LYS A 28 -19.39 -15.36 -10.45
N ASP A 29 -19.30 -14.19 -11.08
CA ASP A 29 -19.44 -12.91 -10.38
C ASP A 29 -20.89 -12.74 -9.88
N ILE A 30 -21.00 -12.49 -8.59
CA ILE A 30 -22.27 -12.24 -7.89
C ILE A 30 -22.20 -10.94 -7.08
N THR A 31 -21.28 -10.05 -7.45
CA THR A 31 -21.16 -8.74 -6.82
C THR A 31 -22.46 -7.97 -7.00
N ASN A 32 -23.01 -7.50 -5.89
CA ASN A 32 -24.20 -6.68 -5.84
C ASN A 32 -23.84 -5.40 -5.07
N VAL A 33 -24.40 -4.28 -5.49
CA VAL A 33 -24.20 -2.98 -4.87
C VAL A 33 -25.30 -2.76 -3.84
N GLN A 34 -24.92 -2.62 -2.58
CA GLN A 34 -25.79 -2.23 -1.49
C GLN A 34 -25.09 -1.20 -0.60
N MET A 35 -25.56 0.04 -0.66
CA MET A 35 -24.99 1.19 0.06
C MET A 35 -25.94 1.76 1.13
N GLU A 36 -27.16 1.24 1.22
CA GLU A 36 -28.20 1.76 2.12
C GLU A 36 -27.88 1.46 3.58
N THR A 37 -27.97 2.50 4.41
CA THR A 37 -27.83 2.39 5.86
C THR A 37 -28.89 1.46 6.45
N GLY A 38 -28.48 0.56 7.34
CA GLY A 38 -29.38 -0.40 8.00
C GLY A 38 -29.51 -1.75 7.29
N LYS A 39 -28.97 -1.89 6.08
CA LYS A 39 -28.81 -3.18 5.41
C LYS A 39 -27.34 -3.57 5.33
N PRO A 40 -27.03 -4.88 5.16
CA PRO A 40 -25.67 -5.35 4.95
C PRO A 40 -25.00 -4.64 3.76
N LEU A 41 -23.90 -3.94 4.02
CA LEU A 41 -23.17 -3.21 2.98
C LEU A 41 -22.50 -4.18 2.00
N ALA A 42 -22.57 -3.85 0.71
CA ALA A 42 -21.87 -4.54 -0.35
C ALA A 42 -21.42 -3.50 -1.40
N ILE A 43 -20.14 -3.15 -1.40
CA ILE A 43 -19.58 -2.10 -2.26
C ILE A 43 -18.44 -2.71 -3.10
N PRO A 44 -18.72 -3.05 -4.37
CA PRO A 44 -17.70 -3.52 -5.31
C PRO A 44 -16.63 -2.45 -5.57
N VAL A 45 -15.51 -2.85 -6.15
CA VAL A 45 -14.44 -1.92 -6.53
C VAL A 45 -14.97 -0.96 -7.61
N GLY A 46 -14.68 0.33 -7.47
CA GLY A 46 -14.97 1.34 -8.50
C GLY A 46 -16.38 1.93 -8.46
N VAL A 47 -17.21 1.52 -7.49
CA VAL A 47 -18.58 2.05 -7.32
C VAL A 47 -18.62 3.15 -6.26
N ASP A 48 -17.59 3.27 -5.43
CA ASP A 48 -17.50 4.31 -4.40
C ASP A 48 -16.91 5.63 -4.92
N SER A 49 -17.35 6.74 -4.33
CA SER A 49 -16.77 8.06 -4.56
C SER A 49 -16.89 8.90 -3.29
N PHE A 50 -16.00 9.90 -3.12
CA PHE A 50 -16.10 10.83 -1.98
C PHE A 50 -17.43 11.60 -1.96
N SER A 51 -18.01 11.87 -3.14
CA SER A 51 -19.34 12.46 -3.29
C SER A 51 -20.45 11.53 -2.78
N ASN A 52 -20.36 10.22 -3.02
CA ASN A 52 -21.33 9.25 -2.53
C ASN A 52 -21.18 8.94 -1.03
N ILE A 53 -19.95 8.97 -0.51
CA ILE A 53 -19.66 8.76 0.92
C ILE A 53 -20.05 10.00 1.74
N GLY A 54 -19.84 11.20 1.19
CA GLY A 54 -20.16 12.47 1.81
C GLY A 54 -19.07 13.00 2.75
N THR A 55 -19.44 14.00 3.54
CA THR A 55 -18.54 14.64 4.49
C THR A 55 -18.54 13.92 5.85
N PRO A 56 -17.40 13.88 6.55
CA PRO A 56 -17.29 13.23 7.84
C PRO A 56 -18.20 13.87 8.92
N PRO A 57 -18.82 13.06 9.80
CA PRO A 57 -19.64 13.57 10.90
C PRO A 57 -18.81 14.44 11.85
N HIS A 58 -19.38 15.57 12.29
CA HIS A 58 -18.74 16.54 13.20
C HIS A 58 -17.48 17.24 12.67
N ALA A 59 -17.24 17.22 11.36
CA ALA A 59 -16.27 18.14 10.80
C ALA A 59 -16.71 19.57 11.13
N ASN A 60 -15.87 20.35 11.81
CA ASN A 60 -16.05 21.80 11.79
C ASN A 60 -15.73 22.23 10.35
N ILE A 61 -16.78 22.31 9.54
CA ILE A 61 -16.71 22.41 8.07
C ILE A 61 -15.83 23.60 7.65
N GLU A 62 -15.83 24.67 8.45
CA GLU A 62 -15.02 25.86 8.18
C GLU A 62 -13.53 25.60 8.40
N ILE A 63 -13.13 24.93 9.48
CA ILE A 63 -11.72 24.61 9.78
C ILE A 63 -11.19 23.52 8.84
N GLY A 64 -12.03 22.53 8.51
CA GLY A 64 -11.69 21.46 7.58
C GLY A 64 -11.52 21.94 6.13
N ARG A 65 -12.36 22.88 5.66
CA ARG A 65 -12.23 23.48 4.32
C ARG A 65 -11.03 24.43 4.21
N LEU A 66 -10.65 25.11 5.28
CA LEU A 66 -9.50 26.01 5.30
C LEU A 66 -8.15 25.28 5.37
N THR A 67 -8.12 24.03 5.86
CA THR A 67 -6.87 23.26 6.08
C THR A 67 -6.73 22.03 5.18
N ALA A 68 -7.81 21.49 4.61
CA ALA A 68 -7.77 20.30 3.76
C ALA A 68 -7.89 20.66 2.28
N ASN A 69 -6.83 20.40 1.52
CA ASN A 69 -6.79 20.59 0.06
C ASN A 69 -7.60 19.54 -0.72
N SER A 70 -8.10 18.47 -0.07
CA SER A 70 -8.91 17.42 -0.69
C SER A 70 -9.87 16.74 0.29
N PRO A 71 -10.98 16.12 -0.19
CA PRO A 71 -11.88 15.31 0.66
C PRO A 71 -11.16 14.17 1.41
N LEU A 72 -10.12 13.59 0.82
CA LEU A 72 -9.31 12.56 1.45
C LEU A 72 -8.58 13.10 2.68
N GLU A 73 -7.92 14.26 2.56
CA GLU A 73 -7.21 14.87 3.69
C GLU A 73 -8.18 15.27 4.81
N MET A 74 -9.40 15.69 4.47
CA MET A 74 -10.45 15.97 5.46
C MET A 74 -10.81 14.72 6.28
N TRP A 75 -11.09 13.59 5.62
CA TRP A 75 -11.38 12.32 6.28
C TRP A 75 -10.20 11.81 7.10
N LYS A 76 -8.98 11.94 6.57
CA LYS A 76 -7.74 11.54 7.24
C LYS A 76 -7.49 12.34 8.51
N ASN A 77 -7.67 13.67 8.50
CA ASN A 77 -7.49 14.51 9.67
C ASN A 77 -8.41 14.11 10.82
N ILE A 78 -9.69 13.84 10.52
CA ILE A 78 -10.67 13.41 11.52
C ILE A 78 -10.36 12.00 12.04
N PHE A 79 -9.98 11.08 11.14
CA PHE A 79 -9.54 9.75 11.53
C PHE A 79 -8.35 9.81 12.50
N CYS A 80 -7.31 10.58 12.15
CA CYS A 80 -6.12 10.75 12.99
C CYS A 80 -6.41 11.48 14.32
N SER A 81 -7.40 12.37 14.35
CA SER A 81 -7.86 13.01 15.59
C SER A 81 -8.55 12.02 16.54
N LYS A 82 -9.32 11.06 16.02
CA LYS A 82 -10.02 10.04 16.82
C LYS A 82 -9.11 8.87 17.18
N PHE A 83 -8.20 8.50 16.28
CA PHE A 83 -7.27 7.39 16.42
C PHE A 83 -5.85 7.92 16.35
N PRO A 84 -5.17 8.11 17.50
CA PRO A 84 -3.80 8.58 17.55
C PRO A 84 -2.91 7.73 16.63
N GLN A 85 -2.29 8.37 15.64
CA GLN A 85 -1.34 7.70 14.79
C GLN A 85 -0.13 7.35 15.64
N LYS A 86 0.21 6.05 15.71
CA LYS A 86 1.52 5.68 16.21
C LYS A 86 2.52 6.23 15.19
N SER A 87 3.23 7.30 15.52
CA SER A 87 4.35 7.85 14.72
C SER A 87 5.46 6.83 14.44
N GLY A 88 5.34 5.63 15.01
CA GLY A 88 6.28 4.55 14.91
C GLY A 88 5.98 3.48 13.86
N LEU A 89 5.14 3.63 12.83
CA LEU A 89 5.13 2.62 11.74
C LEU A 89 6.20 2.89 10.67
N ALA A 90 6.54 4.16 10.44
CA ALA A 90 7.75 4.53 9.69
C ALA A 90 9.04 4.32 10.52
N LEU A 91 8.94 4.20 11.85
CA LEU A 91 10.02 3.84 12.79
C LEU A 91 9.82 2.48 13.47
N SER A 92 8.93 1.64 12.94
CA SER A 92 8.81 0.21 13.27
C SER A 92 8.99 -0.62 12.02
N LEU A 93 9.65 -0.06 11.00
CA LEU A 93 10.69 -0.84 10.39
C LEU A 93 11.87 -0.90 11.36
N SER A 94 12.34 0.20 11.97
CA SER A 94 13.43 0.13 12.96
C SER A 94 13.16 -0.76 14.17
N ASN A 95 11.95 -0.86 14.74
CA ASN A 95 11.70 -1.80 15.86
C ASN A 95 11.47 -3.25 15.42
N ILE A 96 11.11 -3.50 14.15
CA ILE A 96 11.08 -4.86 13.57
C ILE A 96 12.48 -5.25 13.06
N THR A 97 13.29 -4.30 12.60
CA THR A 97 14.64 -4.49 12.07
C THR A 97 15.75 -4.36 13.11
N HIS A 98 15.51 -3.73 14.27
CA HIS A 98 16.46 -3.73 15.39
C HIS A 98 16.51 -5.11 16.08
N ASN A 99 15.51 -5.96 15.83
CA ASN A 99 15.55 -7.40 16.14
C ASN A 99 15.75 -8.27 14.90
N LEU A 100 15.91 -7.68 13.71
CA LEU A 100 16.39 -8.39 12.53
C LEU A 100 17.88 -8.09 12.40
N THR A 101 18.64 -8.48 13.43
CA THR A 101 20.09 -8.61 13.30
C THR A 101 20.31 -9.49 12.08
N ASP A 102 20.97 -8.95 11.05
CA ASP A 102 21.31 -9.73 9.86
C ASP A 102 22.03 -11.00 10.34
N PRO A 103 21.44 -12.20 10.20
CA PRO A 103 22.03 -13.42 10.74
C PRO A 103 23.37 -13.72 10.08
N SER A 104 23.67 -13.11 8.93
CA SER A 104 25.00 -13.20 8.30
C SER A 104 26.06 -12.29 8.92
N LYS A 105 25.67 -11.41 9.85
CA LYS A 105 26.59 -10.59 10.66
C LYS A 105 26.76 -11.14 12.07
N ASP A 106 26.04 -12.21 12.43
CA ASP A 106 26.17 -12.89 13.71
C ASP A 106 27.42 -13.79 13.69
N PRO A 107 28.41 -13.55 14.59
CA PRO A 107 29.63 -14.36 14.67
C PRO A 107 29.37 -15.85 14.89
N GLN A 108 28.23 -16.22 15.51
CA GLN A 108 27.86 -17.60 15.76
C GLN A 108 27.64 -18.40 14.47
N TYR A 109 27.25 -17.74 13.37
CA TYR A 109 27.00 -18.36 12.07
C TYR A 109 28.08 -18.01 11.03
N SER A 110 29.28 -17.61 11.48
CA SER A 110 30.39 -17.29 10.58
C SER A 110 30.89 -18.53 9.84
N GLU A 111 30.91 -18.44 8.51
CA GLU A 111 31.32 -19.53 7.61
C GLU A 111 32.29 -18.97 6.56
N PRO A 112 33.61 -19.11 6.73
CA PRO A 112 34.61 -18.37 5.94
C PRO A 112 34.46 -18.50 4.42
N LEU A 113 34.07 -19.68 3.93
CA LEU A 113 33.85 -19.92 2.51
C LEU A 113 32.59 -19.22 2.00
N ILE A 114 31.49 -19.27 2.77
CA ILE A 114 30.22 -18.63 2.42
C ILE A 114 30.36 -17.11 2.48
N ASP A 115 31.02 -16.60 3.52
CA ASP A 115 31.24 -15.16 3.71
C ASP A 115 32.11 -14.57 2.61
N SER A 116 33.14 -15.30 2.19
CA SER A 116 33.99 -14.90 1.05
C SER A 116 33.21 -14.88 -0.26
N ALA A 117 32.42 -15.92 -0.54
CA ALA A 117 31.60 -15.99 -1.75
C ALA A 117 30.53 -14.89 -1.78
N ARG A 118 29.90 -14.59 -0.63
CA ARG A 118 28.95 -13.49 -0.48
C ARG A 118 29.62 -12.15 -0.77
N LYS A 119 30.78 -11.89 -0.18
CA LYS A 119 31.53 -10.64 -0.40
C LYS A 119 31.83 -10.41 -1.88
N VAL A 120 32.27 -11.45 -2.61
CA VAL A 120 32.50 -11.35 -4.06
C VAL A 120 31.22 -11.00 -4.81
N LYS A 121 30.10 -11.65 -4.47
CA LYS A 121 28.81 -11.40 -5.11
C LYS A 121 28.29 -9.97 -4.85
N ASP A 122 28.47 -9.48 -3.63
CA ASP A 122 28.11 -8.11 -3.25
C ASP A 122 28.98 -7.12 -4.05
N GLU A 123 30.30 -7.32 -4.12
CA GLU A 123 31.19 -6.46 -4.94
C GLU A 123 30.80 -6.45 -6.44
N GLU A 124 30.42 -7.60 -7.00
CA GLU A 124 29.92 -7.71 -8.37
C GLU A 124 28.60 -6.94 -8.57
N LEU A 125 27.66 -7.06 -7.64
CA LEU A 125 26.36 -6.40 -7.69
C LEU A 125 26.53 -4.89 -7.66
N GLU A 126 27.34 -4.37 -6.74
CA GLU A 126 27.67 -2.95 -6.61
C GLU A 126 28.31 -2.40 -7.89
N THR A 127 29.19 -3.19 -8.51
CA THR A 127 29.82 -2.80 -9.78
C THR A 127 28.81 -2.72 -10.92
N LYS A 128 27.94 -3.73 -11.06
CA LYS A 128 26.87 -3.73 -12.07
C LYS A 128 25.89 -2.58 -11.86
N ARG A 129 25.52 -2.30 -10.61
CA ARG A 129 24.65 -1.18 -10.26
C ARG A 129 25.26 0.15 -10.71
N ARG A 130 26.53 0.41 -10.38
CA ARG A 130 27.23 1.64 -10.81
C ARG A 130 27.35 1.73 -12.34
N GLN A 131 27.59 0.61 -13.02
CA GLN A 131 27.63 0.59 -14.49
C GLN A 131 26.27 0.93 -15.10
N SER A 132 25.19 0.35 -14.57
CA SER A 132 23.82 0.64 -15.01
C SER A 132 23.45 2.10 -14.77
N GLU A 133 23.78 2.66 -13.60
CA GLU A 133 23.54 4.06 -13.26
C GLU A 133 24.29 5.01 -14.22
N ARG A 134 25.57 4.70 -14.51
CA ARG A 134 26.36 5.46 -15.50
C ARG A 134 25.81 5.34 -16.91
N HIS A 135 25.41 4.14 -17.32
CA HIS A 135 24.84 3.90 -18.65
C HIS A 135 23.54 4.70 -18.84
N MET A 136 22.65 4.66 -17.83
CA MET A 136 21.42 5.46 -17.83
C MET A 136 21.71 6.96 -17.88
N TYR A 137 22.69 7.44 -17.11
CA TYR A 137 23.09 8.85 -17.12
C TYR A 137 23.61 9.29 -18.51
N ASN A 138 24.45 8.48 -19.14
CA ASN A 138 24.95 8.74 -20.49
C ASN A 138 23.81 8.76 -21.53
N LEU A 139 22.83 7.85 -21.42
CA LEU A 139 21.67 7.82 -22.30
C LEU A 139 20.82 9.09 -22.14
N LEU A 140 20.58 9.54 -20.90
CA LEU A 140 19.87 10.79 -20.64
C LEU A 140 20.61 12.01 -21.18
N GLN A 141 21.95 12.04 -21.07
CA GLN A 141 22.76 13.10 -21.67
C GLN A 141 22.69 13.07 -23.21
N GLN A 142 22.74 11.89 -23.84
CA GLN A 142 22.58 11.75 -25.29
C GLN A 142 21.22 12.28 -25.74
N ILE A 143 20.13 11.86 -25.11
CA ILE A 143 18.76 12.35 -25.40
C ILE A 143 18.66 13.87 -25.24
N THR A 144 19.31 14.43 -24.21
CA THR A 144 19.31 15.89 -23.97
C THR A 144 20.17 16.62 -25.01
N SER A 145 21.28 16.03 -25.46
CA SER A 145 22.20 16.60 -26.45
C SER A 145 21.70 16.49 -27.90
N GLU A 146 20.91 15.46 -28.21
CA GLU A 146 20.28 15.29 -29.53
C GLU A 146 18.98 16.09 -29.69
N GLY A 147 18.65 16.95 -28.72
CA GLY A 147 17.70 18.03 -28.94
C GLY A 147 16.27 17.59 -29.23
N LEU A 148 15.75 16.56 -28.54
CA LEU A 148 14.30 16.39 -28.47
C LEU A 148 13.72 17.40 -27.47
N ILE A 149 13.58 18.65 -27.92
CA ILE A 149 12.66 19.60 -27.31
C ILE A 149 11.26 18.99 -27.50
N ILE A 150 10.72 18.39 -26.43
CA ILE A 150 9.28 18.12 -26.36
C ILE A 150 8.63 19.50 -26.22
N VAL A 151 8.17 20.06 -27.34
CA VAL A 151 7.15 21.12 -27.38
C VAL A 151 5.80 20.49 -27.05
#